data_AF-A0A6V7K8C4-F1
#
_entry.id   AF-A0A6V7K8C4-F1
#
_cell.length_a   1.000
_cell.length_b   1.000
_cell.length_c   1.000
_cell.angle_alpha   90.00
_cell.angle_beta   90.00
_cell.angle_gamma   90.00
#
_symmetry.space_group_name_H-M   'P 1'
#
loop_
_entity.id
_entity.type
_entity.pdbx_description
1 polymer ?
#
loop_
_entity_poly.entity_id
_entity_poly.type
_entity_poly.pdbx_seq_one_letter_code
_entity_poly.pdbx_strand_id
1 'polypeptide(L)' 'GPKELDALVFGHLFTILTTPLPAKRLAEIVKEFPDLVDLCKRIEKRYFQRNED' A
#
# COMPACT_ATOMS: atom_id res chain seq x y z
N GLY A 1 16.14 -5.33 -5.35
CA GLY A 1 15.46 -4.05 -5.12
C GLY A 1 14.06 -4.12 -5.68
N PRO A 2 13.11 -3.29 -5.21
CA PRO A 2 11.80 -3.19 -5.82
C PRO A 2 11.98 -2.89 -7.31
N LYS A 3 11.26 -3.62 -8.16
CA LYS A 3 11.23 -3.35 -9.61
C LYS A 3 10.06 -2.42 -9.93
N GLU A 4 9.99 -1.94 -11.18
CA GLU A 4 8.91 -1.09 -11.68
C GLU A 4 7.51 -1.64 -11.32
N LEU A 5 7.35 -2.97 -11.37
CA LEU A 5 6.13 -3.65 -10.97
C LEU A 5 5.78 -3.44 -9.48
N ASP A 6 6.75 -3.58 -8.57
CA ASP A 6 6.53 -3.42 -7.13
C ASP A 6 6.09 -1.98 -6.80
N ALA A 7 6.64 -0.99 -7.53
CA ALA A 7 6.25 0.41 -7.38
C ALA A 7 4.81 0.67 -7.87
N LEU A 8 4.43 0.11 -9.01
CA LEU A 8 3.07 0.23 -9.56
C LEU A 8 2.02 -0.43 -8.64
N VAL A 9 2.32 -1.64 -8.17
CA VAL A 9 1.46 -2.39 -7.24
C VAL A 9 1.34 -1.64 -5.92
N PHE A 10 2.45 -1.15 -5.36
CA PHE A 10 2.43 -0.35 -4.14
C PHE A 10 1.54 0.89 -4.29
N GLY A 11 1.71 1.69 -5.35
CA GLY A 11 0.93 2.91 -5.54
C GLY A 11 -0.58 2.65 -5.59
N HIS A 12 -1.01 1.60 -6.29
CA HIS A 12 -2.42 1.22 -6.36
C HIS A 12 -2.96 0.75 -5.00
N LEU A 13 -2.29 -0.21 -4.37
CA LEU A 13 -2.71 -0.77 -3.08
C LEU A 13 -2.71 0.30 -1.99
N PHE A 14 -1.68 1.14 -1.94
CA PHE A 14 -1.58 2.25 -0.98
C PHE A 14 -2.72 3.24 -1.17
N THR A 15 -3.05 3.61 -2.41
CA THR A 15 -4.19 4.51 -2.70
C THR A 15 -5.51 3.90 -2.26
N ILE A 16 -5.76 2.63 -2.60
CA ILE A 16 -6.97 1.90 -2.20
C ILE A 16 -7.11 1.81 -0.68
N LEU A 17 -6.01 1.61 0.04
CA LEU A 17 -6.00 1.39 1.49
C LEU A 17 -6.09 2.69 2.30
N THR A 18 -5.53 3.79 1.81
CA THR A 18 -5.38 5.05 2.57
C THR A 18 -6.32 6.16 2.13
N THR A 19 -6.86 6.11 0.91
CA THR A 19 -7.78 7.12 0.40
C THR A 19 -9.22 6.76 0.78
N PRO A 20 -10.00 7.67 1.40
CA PRO A 20 -11.42 7.46 1.60
C PRO A 20 -12.15 7.39 0.25
N LEU A 21 -12.64 6.20 -0.10
CA LEU A 21 -13.42 5.99 -1.32
C LEU A 21 -14.93 5.88 -0.99
N PRO A 22 -15.83 6.36 -1.87
CA PRO A 22 -17.28 6.21 -1.70
C PRO A 22 -17.72 4.74 -1.60
N ALA A 23 -17.03 3.86 -2.33
CA ALA A 23 -17.23 2.42 -2.30
C ALA A 23 -16.06 1.73 -1.58
N LYS A 24 -16.32 1.18 -0.39
CA LYS A 24 -15.29 0.54 0.46
C LYS A 24 -15.03 -0.93 0.11
N ARG A 25 -15.90 -1.56 -0.67
CA ARG A 25 -15.83 -2.99 -1.00
C ARG A 25 -14.46 -3.43 -1.53
N LEU A 26 -13.84 -2.64 -2.39
CA LEU A 26 -12.51 -2.97 -2.92
C LEU A 26 -11.44 -2.93 -1.82
N ALA A 27 -11.49 -1.92 -0.95
CA ALA A 27 -10.57 -1.82 0.18
C ALA A 27 -10.79 -2.94 1.21
N GLU A 28 -12.04 -3.37 1.41
CA GLU A 28 -12.39 -4.53 2.26
C GLU A 28 -11.81 -5.82 1.69
N ILE A 29 -12.01 -6.10 0.40
CA ILE A 29 -11.43 -7.25 -0.28
C ILE A 29 -9.90 -7.25 -0.15
N VAL A 30 -9.23 -6.12 -0.41
CA VAL A 30 -7.76 -6.04 -0.30
C VAL A 30 -7.28 -6.33 1.13
N LYS A 31 -8.02 -5.92 2.15
CA LYS A 31 -7.68 -6.18 3.56
C LYS A 31 -7.77 -7.65 3.95
N GLU A 32 -8.50 -8.48 3.19
CA GLU A 32 -8.55 -9.93 3.37
C GLU A 32 -7.28 -10.64 2.88
N PHE A 33 -6.38 -9.94 2.17
CA PHE A 33 -5.10 -10.45 1.70
C PHE A 33 -3.93 -9.86 2.52
N PRO A 34 -3.57 -10.47 3.68
CA PRO A 34 -2.56 -9.91 4.59
C PRO A 34 -1.20 -9.72 3.94
N ASP A 35 -0.80 -10.60 3.01
CA ASP A 35 0.47 -10.49 2.30
C ASP A 35 0.59 -9.18 1.48
N LEU A 36 -0.52 -8.72 0.90
CA LEU A 36 -0.58 -7.46 0.13
C LEU A 36 -0.52 -6.25 1.06
N VAL A 37 -1.24 -6.32 2.18
CA VAL A 37 -1.23 -5.26 3.20
C VAL A 37 0.17 -5.12 3.80
N ASP A 38 0.82 -6.24 4.12
CA ASP A 38 2.16 -6.25 4.70
C ASP A 38 3.23 -5.84 3.69
N LEU A 39 3.07 -6.18 2.41
CA LEU A 39 3.91 -5.63 1.34
C LEU A 39 3.87 -4.11 1.33
N CYS A 40 2.67 -3.51 1.35
CA CYS A 40 2.52 -2.06 1.38
C CYS A 40 3.17 -1.43 2.62
N LYS A 41 2.92 -1.97 3.81
CA LYS A 41 3.53 -1.48 5.06
C LYS A 41 5.05 -1.55 5.02
N ARG A 42 5.63 -2.64 4.49
CA ARG A 42 7.09 -2.80 4.39
C ARG A 42 7.70 -1.77 3.44
N ILE A 43 7.06 -1.51 2.30
CA ILE A 43 7.54 -0.52 1.31
C ILE A 43 7.40 0.90 1.89
N GLU A 44 6.25 1.22 2.49
CA GLU A 44 6.02 2.50 3.19
C GLU A 44 7.10 2.74 4.25
N LYS A 45 7.31 1.76 5.13
CA LYS A 45 8.34 1.84 6.18
C LYS A 45 9.75 2.02 5.61
N ARG A 46 10.08 1.33 4.52
CA ARG A 46 11.45 1.33 3.98
C ARG A 46 11.80 2.60 3.21
N TYR A 47 10.84 3.20 2.52
CA TYR A 47 11.11 4.27 1.55
C TYR A 47 10.45 5.62 1.92
N PHE A 48 9.45 5.62 2.79
CA PHE A 48 8.65 6.79 3.12
C PHE A 48 8.62 7.09 4.63
N GLN A 49 9.48 6.44 5.42
CA GLN A 49 9.76 6.90 6.78
C GLN A 49 10.31 8.32 6.71
N ARG A 50 9.58 9.23 7.36
CA ARG A 50 10.02 10.62 7.52
C ARG A 50 11.23 10.59 8.44
N ASN A 51 12.40 10.95 7.92
CA ASN A 51 13.50 11.37 8.79
C ASN A 51 13.04 12.68 9.42
N GLU A 52 12.96 12.73 10.75
CA GLU A 52 12.78 13.98 11.48
C GLU A 52 14.06 14.80 11.30
N ASP A 53 13.94 15.94 10.61
CA ASP A 53 14.87 17.07 10.74
C ASP A 53 14.33 18.01 11.83
#